data_AF-A0A813EUF4-F1
#
_entry.id   AF-A0A813EUF4-F1
#
_cell.length_a   1.000
_cell.length_b   1.000
_cell.length_c   1.000
_cell.angle_alpha   90.00
_cell.angle_beta   90.00
_cell.angle_gamma   90.00
#
_symmetry.space_group_name_H-M   'P 1'
#
loop_
_entity.id
_entity.type
_entity.pdbx_description
1 polymer ?
#
loop_
_entity_poly.entity_id
_entity_poly.type
_entity_poly.pdbx_seq_one_letter_code
_entity_poly.pdbx_strand_id
1 'polypeptide(L)'
;HEIIGKVVRLGPGVDKFSLGQRVGIGVQRSNCGGCDCCGAKIEQLCSKITKTYAGPGKDKGGFSRYIRYTAHWTFAVPEGIPSEQAAPLLCAGITTFSPLKRHCRPGMTVGIIGIGGLGHLAIQYARAMGCTVAAISTSDSKRTEAAEFGASVYIVSSDASQMAAAKGTLDVILNTASSTGVAGMDEYFALLKPRGVTACVSLPEKDE
;
A
#
# COMPACT_ATOMS: atom_id res chain seq x y z
N HIS A 1 3.41 -11.72 -6.18
CA HIS A 1 1.93 -11.70 -6.10
C HIS A 1 1.43 -10.31 -6.49
N GLU A 2 2.04 -9.80 -7.55
CA GLU A 2 1.88 -8.50 -8.16
C GLU A 2 1.89 -8.82 -9.65
N ILE A 3 0.78 -9.33 -10.15
CA ILE A 3 0.77 -10.08 -11.42
C ILE A 3 -0.05 -9.28 -12.41
N ILE A 4 0.54 -8.97 -13.56
CA ILE A 4 -0.15 -8.41 -14.71
C ILE A 4 -0.06 -9.41 -15.86
N GLY A 5 -1.17 -9.65 -16.54
CA GLY A 5 -1.22 -10.56 -17.67
C GLY A 5 -2.40 -10.26 -18.58
N LYS A 6 -2.61 -11.14 -19.57
CA LYS A 6 -3.76 -11.10 -20.46
C LYS A 6 -4.64 -12.31 -20.24
N VAL A 7 -5.95 -12.12 -20.36
CA VAL A 7 -6.90 -13.23 -20.33
C VAL A 7 -6.72 -14.10 -21.57
N VAL A 8 -6.31 -15.36 -21.39
CA VAL A 8 -6.12 -16.32 -22.50
C VAL A 8 -7.22 -17.39 -22.56
N ARG A 9 -8.00 -17.54 -21.48
CA ARG A 9 -9.12 -18.47 -21.39
C ARG A 9 -10.10 -18.00 -20.32
N LEU A 10 -11.39 -18.10 -20.60
CA LEU A 10 -12.47 -17.82 -19.67
C LEU A 10 -13.12 -19.11 -19.18
N GLY A 11 -13.57 -19.12 -17.93
CA GLY A 11 -14.38 -20.20 -17.39
C GLY A 11 -15.86 -20.02 -17.78
N PRO A 12 -16.68 -21.09 -17.71
CA PRO A 12 -18.12 -20.97 -17.92
C PRO A 12 -18.73 -19.92 -16.98
N GLY A 13 -19.59 -19.05 -17.52
CA GLY A 13 -20.31 -18.02 -16.77
C GLY A 13 -19.48 -16.79 -16.37
N VAL A 14 -18.23 -16.66 -16.81
CA VAL A 14 -17.45 -15.43 -16.60
C VAL A 14 -17.72 -14.43 -17.73
N ASP A 15 -18.32 -13.29 -17.38
CA ASP A 15 -18.68 -12.20 -18.29
C ASP A 15 -17.94 -10.87 -18.00
N LYS A 16 -17.36 -10.73 -16.80
CA LYS A 16 -16.59 -9.55 -16.36
C LYS A 16 -15.37 -9.20 -17.25
N PHE A 17 -14.86 -10.15 -18.04
CA PHE A 17 -13.64 -9.98 -18.82
C PHE A 17 -13.75 -10.55 -20.23
N SER A 18 -12.95 -10.02 -21.15
CA SER A 18 -12.81 -10.51 -22.54
C SER A 18 -11.44 -11.16 -22.78
N LEU A 19 -11.35 -12.05 -23.77
CA LEU A 19 -10.07 -12.59 -24.23
C LEU A 19 -9.14 -11.46 -24.68
N GLY A 20 -7.86 -11.56 -24.34
CA GLY A 20 -6.85 -10.54 -24.62
C GLY A 20 -6.84 -9.35 -23.65
N GLN A 21 -7.89 -9.16 -22.84
CA GLN A 21 -7.96 -8.05 -21.89
C GLN A 21 -6.83 -8.13 -20.86
N ARG A 22 -6.22 -6.97 -20.58
CA ARG A 22 -5.18 -6.85 -19.56
C ARG A 22 -5.78 -6.83 -18.15
N VAL A 23 -5.28 -7.73 -17.31
CA VAL A 23 -5.79 -7.94 -15.96
C VAL A 23 -4.67 -8.06 -14.94
N GLY A 24 -5.01 -7.76 -13.69
CA GLY A 24 -4.14 -7.77 -12.54
C GLY A 24 -4.63 -8.71 -11.45
N ILE A 25 -3.70 -9.34 -10.74
CA ILE A 25 -3.96 -10.23 -9.60
C ILE A 25 -3.02 -9.87 -8.44
N GLY A 26 -3.61 -9.64 -7.26
CA GLY A 26 -2.90 -9.29 -6.02
C GLY A 26 -2.60 -10.47 -5.11
N VAL A 27 -2.58 -10.22 -3.79
CA VAL A 27 -2.18 -11.19 -2.76
C VAL A 27 -3.27 -12.19 -2.40
N GLN A 28 -4.55 -11.85 -2.54
CA GLN A 28 -5.67 -12.67 -2.06
C GLN A 28 -6.42 -13.33 -3.21
N ARG A 29 -6.63 -14.65 -3.08
CA ARG A 29 -7.19 -15.53 -4.11
C ARG A 29 -8.62 -15.96 -3.83
N SER A 30 -8.95 -16.12 -2.56
CA SER A 30 -10.26 -16.53 -2.11
C SER A 30 -10.49 -16.11 -0.66
N ASN A 31 -11.74 -16.23 -0.26
CA ASN A 31 -12.31 -15.96 1.05
C ASN A 31 -13.42 -17.01 1.29
N CYS A 32 -13.95 -17.12 2.51
CA CYS A 32 -15.00 -18.10 2.81
C CYS A 32 -16.37 -17.78 2.22
N GLY A 33 -16.62 -16.53 1.80
CA GLY A 33 -17.87 -16.08 1.19
C GLY A 33 -19.06 -15.90 2.14
N GLY A 34 -18.95 -16.29 3.41
CA GLY A 34 -20.10 -16.32 4.34
C GLY A 34 -19.89 -15.72 5.73
N CYS A 35 -18.69 -15.21 6.06
CA CYS A 35 -18.50 -14.49 7.32
C CYS A 35 -18.93 -13.02 7.20
N ASP A 36 -19.07 -12.34 8.34
CA ASP A 36 -19.48 -10.92 8.41
C ASP A 36 -18.61 -10.01 7.53
N CYS A 37 -17.29 -10.24 7.50
CA CYS A 37 -16.39 -9.48 6.65
C CYS A 37 -16.70 -9.69 5.15
N CYS A 38 -17.07 -10.91 4.75
CA CYS A 38 -17.46 -11.18 3.38
C CYS A 38 -18.81 -10.54 3.03
N GLY A 39 -19.79 -10.63 3.93
CA GLY A 39 -21.10 -9.98 3.75
C GLY A 39 -21.00 -8.45 3.69
N ALA A 40 -20.07 -7.86 4.44
CA ALA A 40 -19.81 -6.43 4.47
C ALA A 40 -18.87 -5.92 3.36
N LYS A 41 -18.48 -6.76 2.39
CA LYS A 41 -17.57 -6.40 1.27
C LYS A 41 -16.22 -5.85 1.74
N ILE A 42 -15.72 -6.42 2.83
CA ILE A 42 -14.36 -6.24 3.36
C ILE A 42 -13.68 -7.61 3.41
N GLU A 43 -13.78 -8.36 2.31
CA GLU A 43 -13.33 -9.74 2.16
C GLU A 43 -11.83 -9.91 2.48
N GLN A 44 -11.05 -8.84 2.42
CA GLN A 44 -9.63 -8.82 2.82
C GLN A 44 -9.38 -9.06 4.30
N LEU A 45 -10.41 -8.92 5.13
CA LEU A 45 -10.36 -9.19 6.57
C LEU A 45 -10.94 -10.56 6.93
N CYS A 46 -11.30 -11.37 5.93
CA CYS A 46 -11.73 -12.74 6.17
C CYS A 46 -10.63 -13.55 6.90
N SER A 47 -10.99 -14.30 7.94
CA SER A 47 -10.03 -15.16 8.65
C SER A 47 -9.67 -16.44 7.88
N LYS A 48 -10.42 -16.74 6.81
CA LYS A 48 -10.27 -17.94 5.97
C LYS A 48 -9.90 -17.57 4.54
N ILE A 49 -8.86 -16.75 4.37
CA ILE A 49 -8.32 -16.40 3.05
C ILE A 49 -7.38 -17.48 2.54
N THR A 50 -7.33 -17.64 1.22
CA THR A 50 -6.18 -18.26 0.55
C THR A 50 -5.37 -17.18 -0.14
N LYS A 51 -4.05 -17.19 0.08
CA LYS A 51 -3.12 -16.29 -0.58
C LYS A 51 -2.81 -16.80 -2.00
N THR A 52 -2.39 -15.89 -2.88
CA THR A 52 -1.95 -16.19 -4.25
C THR A 52 -0.75 -17.15 -4.30
N TYR A 53 -0.01 -17.25 -3.20
CA TYR A 53 1.16 -18.11 -3.01
C TYR A 53 1.07 -18.81 -1.66
N ALA A 54 1.89 -19.85 -1.47
CA ALA A 54 1.97 -20.62 -0.23
C ALA A 54 0.62 -21.22 0.25
N GLY A 55 -0.38 -21.28 -0.65
CA GLY A 55 -1.63 -21.97 -0.41
C GLY A 55 -1.51 -23.48 -0.68
N PRO A 56 -2.43 -24.29 -0.15
CA PRO A 56 -2.47 -25.72 -0.46
C PRO A 56 -2.72 -25.94 -1.96
N GLY A 57 -2.00 -26.89 -2.58
CA GLY A 57 -2.22 -27.30 -3.98
C GLY A 57 -1.41 -26.55 -5.05
N LYS A 58 -2.08 -26.19 -6.16
CA LYS A 58 -1.46 -25.62 -7.40
C LYS A 58 -1.25 -24.11 -7.36
N ASP A 59 -1.46 -23.48 -6.20
CA ASP A 59 -1.39 -22.02 -6.04
C ASP A 59 0.06 -21.59 -5.83
N LYS A 60 0.81 -21.55 -6.93
CA LYS A 60 2.26 -21.29 -6.97
C LYS A 60 2.63 -19.83 -7.26
N GLY A 61 1.66 -18.93 -7.26
CA GLY A 61 1.88 -17.51 -7.51
C GLY A 61 2.25 -17.15 -8.96
N GLY A 62 2.77 -15.94 -9.12
CA GLY A 62 2.99 -15.30 -10.43
C GLY A 62 4.31 -15.58 -11.11
N PHE A 63 5.23 -16.32 -10.47
CA PHE A 63 6.48 -16.74 -11.10
C PHE A 63 6.23 -17.98 -11.96
N SER A 64 5.38 -17.81 -12.97
CA SER A 64 4.87 -18.87 -13.83
C SER A 64 4.42 -18.29 -15.17
N ARG A 65 4.34 -19.12 -16.21
CA ARG A 65 3.84 -18.70 -17.53
C ARG A 65 2.34 -18.45 -17.56
N TYR A 66 1.59 -19.16 -16.71
CA TYR A 66 0.14 -19.10 -16.64
C TYR A 66 -0.32 -19.28 -15.20
N ILE A 67 -1.36 -18.54 -14.82
CA ILE A 67 -2.07 -18.70 -13.56
C ILE A 67 -3.56 -18.75 -13.82
N ARG A 68 -4.27 -19.66 -13.13
CA ARG A 68 -5.74 -19.68 -13.10
C ARG A 68 -6.22 -18.95 -11.87
N TYR A 69 -7.20 -18.07 -12.03
CA TYR A 69 -7.73 -17.24 -10.94
C TYR A 69 -9.25 -17.09 -11.03
N THR A 70 -9.89 -16.68 -9.92
CA THR A 70 -11.33 -16.37 -9.92
C THR A 70 -11.55 -14.96 -10.48
N ALA A 71 -12.65 -14.75 -11.20
CA ALA A 71 -12.95 -13.44 -11.78
C ALA A 71 -13.19 -12.34 -10.72
N HIS A 72 -13.67 -12.72 -9.54
CA HIS A 72 -13.88 -11.82 -8.41
C HIS A 72 -12.56 -11.17 -7.95
N TRP A 73 -11.51 -11.96 -7.78
CA TRP A 73 -10.18 -11.51 -7.34
C TRP A 73 -9.24 -11.12 -8.49
N THR A 74 -9.79 -10.91 -9.68
CA THR A 74 -9.08 -10.39 -10.85
C THR A 74 -9.55 -8.96 -11.11
N PHE A 75 -8.62 -8.07 -11.47
CA PHE A 75 -8.90 -6.64 -11.66
C PHE A 75 -8.54 -6.22 -13.08
N ALA A 76 -9.36 -5.39 -13.71
CA ALA A 76 -9.01 -4.80 -15.00
C ALA A 76 -7.86 -3.80 -14.81
N VAL A 77 -6.90 -3.79 -15.74
CA VAL A 77 -5.77 -2.85 -15.70
C VAL A 77 -6.02 -1.77 -16.76
N PRO A 78 -6.15 -0.48 -16.38
CA PRO A 78 -6.37 0.61 -17.32
C PRO A 78 -5.29 0.67 -18.40
N GLU A 79 -5.65 1.09 -19.63
CA GLU A 79 -4.70 1.15 -20.75
C GLU A 79 -3.56 2.14 -20.52
N GLY A 80 -3.86 3.27 -19.88
CA GLY A 80 -2.89 4.36 -19.63
C GLY A 80 -1.77 4.07 -18.63
N ILE A 81 -1.70 2.86 -18.04
CA ILE A 81 -0.63 2.48 -17.11
C ILE A 81 0.16 1.30 -17.69
N PRO A 82 1.48 1.42 -17.90
CA PRO A 82 2.32 0.30 -18.32
C PRO A 82 2.27 -0.87 -17.33
N SER A 83 2.45 -2.10 -17.81
CA SER A 83 2.25 -3.30 -17.00
C SER A 83 3.23 -3.39 -15.83
N GLU A 84 4.48 -3.02 -16.08
CA GLU A 84 5.56 -2.95 -15.10
C GLU A 84 5.29 -1.94 -13.98
N GLN A 85 4.53 -0.88 -14.26
CA GLN A 85 4.12 0.10 -13.25
C GLN A 85 2.83 -0.29 -12.56
N ALA A 86 1.92 -0.99 -13.25
CA ALA A 86 0.66 -1.47 -12.68
C ALA A 86 0.87 -2.64 -11.69
N ALA A 87 1.88 -3.48 -11.92
CA ALA A 87 2.08 -4.69 -11.13
C ALA A 87 2.25 -4.40 -9.62
N PRO A 88 3.15 -3.49 -9.19
CA PRO A 88 3.34 -3.18 -7.76
C PRO A 88 2.12 -2.54 -7.11
N LEU A 89 1.20 -1.95 -7.89
CA LEU A 89 0.00 -1.32 -7.34
C LEU A 89 -0.94 -2.35 -6.68
N LEU A 90 -0.87 -3.61 -7.10
CA LEU A 90 -1.67 -4.71 -6.59
C LEU A 90 -1.21 -5.23 -5.21
N CYS A 91 -0.10 -4.71 -4.68
CA CYS A 91 0.38 -5.01 -3.33
C CYS A 91 0.86 -3.75 -2.62
N ALA A 92 2.05 -3.21 -2.95
CA ALA A 92 2.57 -1.98 -2.34
C ALA A 92 1.61 -0.79 -2.52
N GLY A 93 0.99 -0.69 -3.70
CA GLY A 93 0.03 0.38 -3.98
C GLY A 93 -1.21 0.29 -3.11
N ILE A 94 -1.93 -0.83 -3.13
CA ILE A 94 -3.15 -0.98 -2.30
C ILE A 94 -2.85 -0.92 -0.80
N THR A 95 -1.68 -1.39 -0.37
CA THR A 95 -1.22 -1.35 1.02
C THR A 95 -1.10 0.09 1.53
N THR A 96 -0.56 1.00 0.72
CA THR A 96 -0.43 2.42 1.09
C THR A 96 -1.69 3.23 0.79
N PHE A 97 -2.38 2.93 -0.32
CA PHE A 97 -3.59 3.61 -0.73
C PHE A 97 -4.74 3.43 0.27
N SER A 98 -4.94 2.22 0.81
CA SER A 98 -6.06 1.91 1.71
C SER A 98 -6.12 2.78 2.97
N PRO A 99 -5.05 2.90 3.78
CA PRO A 99 -5.06 3.79 4.95
C PRO A 99 -5.12 5.27 4.55
N LEU A 100 -4.43 5.69 3.47
CA LEU A 100 -4.52 7.07 2.98
C LEU A 100 -5.96 7.43 2.60
N LYS A 101 -6.65 6.56 1.85
CA LYS A 101 -8.05 6.76 1.47
C LYS A 101 -8.97 6.84 2.69
N ARG A 102 -8.69 6.06 3.73
CA ARG A 102 -9.49 6.04 4.96
C ARG A 102 -9.33 7.32 5.77
N HIS A 103 -8.10 7.80 5.94
CA HIS A 103 -7.75 8.84 6.91
C HIS A 103 -7.42 10.22 6.32
N CYS A 104 -7.01 10.31 5.06
CA CYS A 104 -6.57 11.57 4.46
C CYS A 104 -7.69 12.28 3.69
N ARG A 105 -7.65 13.61 3.71
CA ARG A 105 -8.51 14.51 2.93
C ARG A 105 -7.65 15.62 2.34
N PRO A 106 -8.07 16.24 1.21
CA PRO A 106 -7.36 17.40 0.67
C PRO A 106 -7.13 18.48 1.74
N GLY A 107 -5.96 19.11 1.73
CA GLY A 107 -5.55 20.13 2.71
C GLY A 107 -4.96 19.59 4.01
N MET A 108 -4.98 18.28 4.27
CA MET A 108 -4.27 17.68 5.40
C MET A 108 -2.76 17.60 5.16
N THR A 109 -1.98 17.58 6.25
CA THR A 109 -0.54 17.29 6.22
C THR A 109 -0.31 15.83 6.61
N VAL A 110 0.36 15.07 5.73
CA VAL A 110 0.60 13.64 5.91
C VAL A 110 2.10 13.36 6.02
N GLY A 111 2.52 12.74 7.11
CA GLY A 111 3.88 12.23 7.29
C GLY A 111 4.04 10.82 6.73
N ILE A 112 5.03 10.60 5.87
CA ILE A 112 5.38 9.28 5.34
C ILE A 112 6.74 8.89 5.89
N ILE A 113 6.79 7.87 6.74
CA ILE A 113 8.05 7.35 7.30
C ILE A 113 8.58 6.26 6.37
N GLY A 114 9.82 6.44 5.91
CA GLY A 114 10.50 5.55 4.97
C GLY A 114 10.19 5.89 3.52
N ILE A 115 11.24 5.95 2.69
CA ILE A 115 11.17 6.32 1.26
C ILE A 115 11.67 5.13 0.43
N GLY A 116 10.93 4.03 0.50
CA GLY A 116 11.21 2.79 -0.23
C GLY A 116 10.08 2.42 -1.19
N GLY A 117 9.92 1.12 -1.48
CA GLY A 117 8.87 0.62 -2.37
C GLY A 117 7.44 0.99 -1.96
N LEU A 118 7.12 1.03 -0.66
CA LEU A 118 5.83 1.54 -0.19
C LEU A 118 5.83 3.07 -0.11
N GLY A 119 6.86 3.65 0.53
CA GLY A 119 6.97 5.08 0.77
C GLY A 119 6.82 5.95 -0.48
N HIS A 120 7.47 5.60 -1.59
CA HIS A 120 7.37 6.40 -2.82
C HIS A 120 5.95 6.42 -3.41
N LEU A 121 5.21 5.31 -3.32
CA LEU A 121 3.80 5.26 -3.73
C LEU A 121 2.93 6.06 -2.78
N ALA A 122 3.18 5.97 -1.47
CA ALA A 122 2.45 6.73 -0.47
C ALA A 122 2.60 8.25 -0.66
N ILE A 123 3.81 8.72 -0.95
CA ILE A 123 4.08 10.14 -1.25
C ILE A 123 3.27 10.57 -2.47
N GLN A 124 3.36 9.82 -3.57
CA GLN A 124 2.63 10.12 -4.81
C GLN A 124 1.11 10.12 -4.61
N TYR A 125 0.56 9.14 -3.87
CA TYR A 125 -0.87 9.08 -3.58
C TYR A 125 -1.34 10.23 -2.69
N ALA A 126 -0.64 10.51 -1.58
CA ALA A 126 -1.03 11.59 -0.69
C ALA A 126 -0.99 12.96 -1.41
N ARG A 127 0.04 13.19 -2.24
CA ARG A 127 0.12 14.39 -3.10
C ARG A 127 -1.03 14.44 -4.11
N ALA A 128 -1.33 13.34 -4.79
CA ALA A 128 -2.45 13.25 -5.72
C ALA A 128 -3.84 13.42 -5.04
N MET A 129 -3.94 13.12 -3.74
CA MET A 129 -5.13 13.38 -2.92
C MET A 129 -5.24 14.83 -2.43
N GLY A 130 -4.29 15.70 -2.79
CA GLY A 130 -4.29 17.12 -2.41
C GLY A 130 -3.78 17.36 -0.98
N CYS A 131 -3.01 16.43 -0.41
CA CYS A 131 -2.36 16.62 0.89
C CYS A 131 -0.98 17.29 0.73
N THR A 132 -0.56 18.02 1.77
CA THR A 132 0.84 18.40 1.96
C THR A 132 1.59 17.17 2.47
N VAL A 133 2.69 16.79 1.83
CA VAL A 133 3.40 15.56 2.18
C VAL A 133 4.73 15.88 2.84
N ALA A 134 4.92 15.36 4.06
CA ALA A 134 6.19 15.35 4.77
C ALA A 134 6.84 13.98 4.67
N ALA A 135 7.93 13.86 3.91
CA ALA A 135 8.74 12.65 3.89
C ALA A 135 9.66 12.63 5.13
N ILE A 136 9.69 11.51 5.83
CA ILE A 136 10.46 11.34 7.06
C ILE A 136 11.42 10.17 6.88
N SER A 137 12.72 10.43 7.06
CA SER A 137 13.80 9.48 6.82
C SER A 137 14.91 9.64 7.85
N THR A 138 15.72 8.61 8.06
CA THR A 138 16.81 8.63 9.06
C THR A 138 18.00 9.50 8.67
N SER A 139 18.15 9.83 7.39
CA SER A 139 19.24 10.66 6.84
C SER A 139 18.75 11.53 5.69
N ASP A 140 19.61 12.44 5.24
CA ASP A 140 19.28 13.41 4.18
C ASP A 140 19.37 12.84 2.75
N SER A 141 19.91 11.63 2.59
CA SER A 141 20.32 11.08 1.28
C SER A 141 19.18 10.91 0.27
N LYS A 142 17.92 10.89 0.71
CA LYS A 142 16.72 10.73 -0.13
C LYS A 142 15.90 12.00 -0.28
N ARG A 143 16.43 13.17 0.11
CA ARG A 143 15.70 14.44 0.01
C ARG A 143 15.24 14.76 -1.40
N THR A 144 16.15 14.66 -2.37
CA THR A 144 15.85 14.93 -3.79
C THR A 144 14.81 13.95 -4.32
N GLU A 145 15.02 12.64 -4.09
CA GLU A 145 14.11 11.58 -4.53
C GLU A 145 12.70 11.75 -3.94
N ALA A 146 12.59 12.09 -2.64
CA ALA A 146 11.31 12.37 -2.01
C ALA A 146 10.59 13.57 -2.65
N ALA A 147 11.33 14.63 -3.00
CA ALA A 147 10.77 15.80 -3.67
C ALA A 147 10.26 15.45 -5.07
N GLU A 148 11.00 14.63 -5.84
CA GLU A 148 10.57 14.12 -7.16
C GLU A 148 9.27 13.31 -7.07
N PHE A 149 9.07 12.55 -5.99
CA PHE A 149 7.82 11.84 -5.73
C PHE A 149 6.66 12.76 -5.29
N GLY A 150 6.95 14.02 -4.93
CA GLY A 150 5.97 15.03 -4.56
C GLY A 150 5.93 15.40 -3.07
N ALA A 151 6.95 15.06 -2.28
CA ALA A 151 7.07 15.56 -0.93
C ALA A 151 7.47 17.04 -0.92
N SER A 152 6.69 17.86 -0.24
CA SER A 152 6.95 19.30 -0.09
C SER A 152 7.72 19.63 1.19
N VAL A 153 7.77 18.69 2.14
CA VAL A 153 8.51 18.79 3.39
C VAL A 153 9.37 17.54 3.54
N TYR A 154 10.59 17.69 4.07
CA TYR A 154 11.47 16.57 4.37
C TYR A 154 12.07 16.74 5.75
N ILE A 155 11.89 15.72 6.60
CA ILE A 155 12.30 15.69 8.00
C ILE A 155 13.31 14.57 8.18
N VAL A 156 14.50 14.93 8.67
CA VAL A 156 15.51 13.95 9.10
C VAL A 156 15.18 13.52 10.53
N SER A 157 14.79 12.27 10.75
CA SER A 157 14.32 11.79 12.06
C SER A 157 15.43 11.74 13.11
N SER A 158 16.70 11.67 12.70
CA SER A 158 17.86 11.76 13.60
C SER A 158 18.24 13.20 13.97
N ASP A 159 17.62 14.21 13.35
CA ASP A 159 17.80 15.62 13.67
C ASP A 159 16.73 16.07 14.67
N ALA A 160 17.14 16.18 15.94
CA ALA A 160 16.26 16.58 17.03
C ALA A 160 15.61 17.96 16.82
N SER A 161 16.28 18.88 16.11
CA SER A 161 15.73 20.21 15.85
C SER A 161 14.60 20.17 14.82
N GLN A 162 14.74 19.37 13.76
CA GLN A 162 13.70 19.16 12.77
C GLN A 162 12.49 18.42 13.36
N MET A 163 12.73 17.39 14.17
CA MET A 163 11.67 16.66 14.88
C MET A 163 10.93 17.57 15.87
N ALA A 164 11.64 18.43 16.60
CA ALA A 164 11.02 19.41 17.49
C ALA A 164 10.16 20.43 16.75
N ALA A 165 10.62 20.95 15.61
CA ALA A 165 9.89 21.90 14.78
C ALA A 165 8.61 21.29 14.14
N ALA A 166 8.60 19.98 13.92
CA ALA A 166 7.48 19.27 13.31
C ALA A 166 6.44 18.77 14.34
N LYS A 167 6.61 19.03 15.65
CA LYS A 167 5.65 18.61 16.69
C LYS A 167 4.27 19.20 16.44
N GLY A 168 3.23 18.36 16.52
CA GLY A 168 1.85 18.78 16.35
C GLY A 168 1.50 19.31 14.95
N THR A 169 2.23 18.92 13.91
CA THR A 169 2.02 19.45 12.54
C THR A 169 1.32 18.48 11.59
N LEU A 170 1.29 17.18 11.91
CA LEU A 170 0.81 16.14 11.01
C LEU A 170 -0.61 15.68 11.38
N ASP A 171 -1.50 15.56 10.40
CA ASP A 171 -2.84 15.01 10.60
C ASP A 171 -2.81 13.47 10.57
N VAL A 172 -1.97 12.91 9.70
CA VAL A 172 -1.81 11.46 9.52
C VAL A 172 -0.33 11.13 9.40
N ILE A 173 0.09 10.03 10.03
CA ILE A 173 1.38 9.39 9.78
C ILE A 173 1.14 8.02 9.16
N LEU A 174 1.81 7.73 8.05
CA LEU A 174 1.88 6.39 7.47
C LEU A 174 3.30 5.85 7.63
N ASN A 175 3.46 4.85 8.49
CA ASN A 175 4.75 4.18 8.68
C ASN A 175 4.91 3.05 7.66
N THR A 176 5.88 3.22 6.76
CA THR A 176 6.26 2.24 5.75
C THR A 176 7.64 1.63 5.99
N ALA A 177 8.36 2.08 7.02
CA ALA A 177 9.69 1.62 7.34
C ALA A 177 9.65 0.29 8.11
N SER A 178 10.43 -0.69 7.64
CA SER A 178 10.58 -1.98 8.33
C SER A 178 11.51 -1.90 9.54
N SER A 179 12.40 -0.90 9.59
CA SER A 179 13.35 -0.65 10.69
C SER A 179 12.72 0.03 11.91
N THR A 180 11.45 0.39 11.82
CA THR A 180 10.76 1.12 12.89
C THR A 180 9.44 0.41 13.15
N GLY A 181 9.46 -0.53 14.10
CA GLY A 181 8.24 -1.14 14.61
C GLY A 181 7.43 -0.20 15.49
N VAL A 182 6.30 -0.70 16.00
CA VAL A 182 5.40 0.10 16.86
C VAL A 182 6.12 0.60 18.12
N ALA A 183 7.07 -0.17 18.66
CA ALA A 183 7.85 0.21 19.83
C ALA A 183 8.80 1.42 19.58
N GLY A 184 9.16 1.70 18.32
CA GLY A 184 10.03 2.83 17.95
C GLY A 184 9.28 4.08 17.50
N MET A 185 7.98 4.19 17.80
CA MET A 185 7.10 5.23 17.24
C MET A 185 6.85 6.43 18.17
N ASP A 186 7.30 6.39 19.42
CA ASP A 186 6.98 7.40 20.44
C ASP A 186 7.33 8.83 20.01
N GLU A 187 8.53 9.04 19.46
CA GLU A 187 8.97 10.36 18.99
C GLU A 187 8.13 10.87 17.81
N TYR A 188 7.63 9.97 16.98
CA TYR A 188 6.80 10.31 15.82
C TYR A 188 5.36 10.62 16.24
N PHE A 189 4.85 10.03 17.33
CA PHE A 189 3.53 10.38 17.85
C PHE A 189 3.45 11.85 18.27
N ALA A 190 4.57 12.43 18.74
CA ALA A 190 4.64 13.85 19.06
C ALA A 190 4.50 14.77 17.83
N LEU A 191 4.68 14.25 16.61
CA LEU A 191 4.49 14.99 15.36
C LEU A 191 3.01 15.14 15.00
N LEU A 192 2.13 14.31 15.56
CA LEU A 192 0.70 14.36 15.28
C LEU A 192 0.02 15.54 15.96
N LYS A 193 -0.91 16.18 15.25
CA LYS A 193 -1.92 17.06 15.83
C LYS A 193 -2.81 16.28 16.80
N PRO A 194 -3.53 16.97 17.72
CA PRO A 194 -4.61 16.34 18.49
C PRO A 194 -5.58 15.60 17.56
N ARG A 195 -5.91 14.35 17.91
CA ARG A 195 -6.75 13.43 17.12
C ARG A 195 -6.13 12.94 15.81
N GLY A 196 -4.82 13.18 15.60
CA GLY A 196 -4.08 12.63 14.49
C GLY A 196 -4.04 11.09 14.53
N VAL A 197 -3.79 10.48 13.37
CA VAL A 197 -3.80 9.02 13.20
C VAL A 197 -2.45 8.54 12.70
N THR A 198 -1.89 7.53 13.36
CA THR A 198 -0.81 6.71 12.79
C THR A 198 -1.38 5.43 12.21
N ALA A 199 -1.05 5.14 10.95
CA ALA A 199 -1.27 3.84 10.32
C ALA A 199 0.09 3.18 10.05
N CYS A 200 0.27 1.95 10.54
CA CYS A 200 1.46 1.15 10.26
C CYS A 200 1.13 0.10 9.20
N VAL A 201 1.92 0.09 8.12
CA VAL A 201 1.79 -0.90 7.04
C VAL A 201 3.06 -1.73 6.86
N SER A 202 4.08 -1.46 7.66
CA SER A 202 5.25 -2.32 7.78
C SER A 202 4.96 -3.53 8.67
N LEU A 203 5.64 -4.63 8.36
CA LEU A 203 5.72 -5.81 9.20
C LEU A 203 7.18 -5.92 9.66
N PRO A 204 7.59 -5.17 10.70
CA PRO A 204 8.92 -5.30 11.28
C PRO A 204 9.11 -6.72 11.80
N GLU A 205 10.35 -7.21 11.76
CA GLU A 205 10.69 -8.41 12.53
C GLU A 205 10.43 -8.12 14.01
N LYS A 206 10.02 -9.13 14.80
CA LYS A 206 10.01 -8.96 16.25
C LYS A 206 11.43 -8.64 16.66
N ASP A 207 11.63 -7.56 17.43
CA ASP A 207 12.85 -7.37 18.18
C ASP A 207 13.10 -8.67 18.97
N GLU A 208 14.23 -9.34 18.69
CA GLU A 208 14.73 -10.46 19.51
C GLU A 208 15.14 -9.97 20.91
#